data_AF-A0A4Q3VC72-F1
#
_entry.id   AF-A0A4Q3VC72-F1
#
_cell.length_a   1.000
_cell.length_b   1.000
_cell.length_c   1.000
_cell.angle_alpha   90.00
_cell.angle_beta   90.00
_cell.angle_gamma   90.00
#
_symmetry.space_group_name_H-M   'P 1'
#
loop_
_entity.id
_entity.type
_entity.pdbx_description
1 polymer ?
#
loop_
_entity_poly.entity_id
_entity_poly.type
_entity_poly.pdbx_seq_one_letter_code
_entity_poly.pdbx_strand_id
1 'polypeptide(L)'
;MVRFVRVALAGLAMLGAAPVAGQALGTADRNGSLVAIEPYGPNIVHVTIALDAAEIGKGAGPGISGKADAGGWTRRADGGADIYASAALRVTVDAKPWPKAPSLMERYFVSSLPSVSIGIARAGGGGEILRME
;
A
#
# COMPACT_ATOMS: atom_id res chain seq x y z
N MET A 1 8.50 57.12 39.53
CA MET A 1 9.26 57.32 38.28
C MET A 1 10.00 56.01 38.02
N VAL A 2 9.81 55.18 37.00
CA VAL A 2 9.12 55.24 35.70
C VAL A 2 8.55 53.83 35.41
N ARG A 3 7.39 53.82 34.76
CA ARG A 3 6.51 52.69 34.42
C ARG A 3 7.00 51.99 33.14
N PHE A 4 7.13 50.67 33.14
CA PHE A 4 7.24 49.88 31.91
C PHE A 4 6.20 48.78 31.90
N VAL A 5 5.04 49.09 31.32
CA VAL A 5 4.00 48.12 30.98
C VAL A 5 4.47 47.37 29.74
N ARG A 6 4.72 46.07 29.86
CA ARG A 6 4.91 45.18 28.71
C ARG A 6 3.60 44.43 28.48
N VAL A 7 2.82 44.90 27.49
CA VAL A 7 1.69 44.16 26.94
C VAL A 7 2.28 43.02 26.10
N ALA A 8 2.06 41.77 26.51
CA ALA A 8 2.41 40.60 25.71
C ALA A 8 1.12 40.05 25.07
N LEU A 9 1.07 40.13 23.74
CA LEU A 9 0.00 39.58 22.90
C LEU A 9 0.08 38.04 22.93
N ALA A 10 -0.93 37.37 23.48
CA ALA A 10 -1.09 35.93 23.35
C ALA A 10 -1.81 35.62 22.03
N GLY A 11 -1.05 35.32 20.98
CA GLY A 11 -1.55 34.88 19.68
C GLY A 11 -1.81 33.37 19.67
N LEU A 12 -3.08 33.01 19.51
CA LEU A 12 -3.60 31.64 19.38
C LEU A 12 -3.08 30.97 18.10
N ALA A 13 -2.19 29.98 18.22
CA ALA A 13 -1.78 29.12 17.11
C ALA A 13 -2.74 27.93 16.99
N MET A 14 -3.82 28.09 16.23
CA MET A 14 -4.57 26.94 15.72
C MET A 14 -3.72 26.29 14.62
N LEU A 15 -3.06 25.17 14.93
CA LEU A 15 -2.50 24.29 13.91
C LEU A 15 -3.68 23.67 13.15
N GLY A 16 -3.99 24.21 11.97
CA GLY A 16 -4.87 23.56 11.02
C GLY A 16 -4.24 22.24 10.58
N ALA A 17 -4.88 21.12 10.90
CA ALA A 17 -4.58 19.84 10.27
C ALA A 17 -5.00 19.95 8.81
N ALA A 18 -4.05 20.24 7.91
CA ALA A 18 -4.31 20.17 6.48
C ALA A 18 -4.68 18.72 6.13
N PRO A 19 -5.75 18.49 5.35
CA PRO A 19 -6.01 17.16 4.83
C PRO A 19 -4.83 16.78 3.95
N VAL A 20 -4.10 15.74 4.35
CA VAL A 20 -3.13 15.09 3.45
C VAL A 20 -3.97 14.53 2.30
N ALA A 21 -3.91 15.19 1.15
CA ALA A 21 -4.47 14.63 -0.08
C ALA A 21 -3.89 13.21 -0.23
N GLY A 22 -4.76 12.21 -0.31
CA GLY A 22 -4.38 10.80 -0.33
C GLY A 22 -3.34 10.56 -1.41
N GLN A 23 -2.09 10.43 -1.01
CA GLN A 23 -1.01 10.09 -1.91
C GLN A 23 -1.32 8.70 -2.46
N ALA A 24 -1.18 8.53 -3.78
CA ALA A 24 -1.14 7.19 -4.34
C ALA A 24 -0.15 6.37 -3.50
N LEU A 25 -0.61 5.25 -2.93
CA LEU A 25 0.20 4.44 -2.01
C LEU A 25 1.47 3.91 -2.70
N GLY A 26 1.52 3.99 -4.03
CA GLY A 26 2.66 3.64 -4.85
C GLY A 26 2.77 2.14 -5.04
N THR A 27 3.43 1.77 -6.12
CA THR A 27 3.66 0.38 -6.50
C THR A 27 4.80 -0.21 -5.66
N ALA A 28 4.63 -1.46 -5.23
CA ALA A 28 5.71 -2.28 -4.70
C ALA A 28 6.38 -3.01 -5.87
N ASP A 29 7.70 -2.90 -5.99
CA ASP A 29 8.50 -3.74 -6.89
C ASP A 29 9.22 -4.78 -6.04
N ARG A 30 8.95 -6.05 -6.33
CA ARG A 30 9.51 -7.19 -5.63
C ARG A 30 10.08 -8.17 -6.65
N ASN A 31 11.37 -8.00 -6.93
CA ASN A 31 12.15 -8.79 -7.87
C ASN A 31 11.54 -8.79 -9.29
N GLY A 32 11.07 -7.62 -9.75
CA GLY A 32 10.43 -7.46 -11.06
C GLY A 32 8.94 -7.83 -11.09
N SER A 33 8.39 -8.28 -9.95
CA SER A 33 6.94 -8.40 -9.75
C SER A 33 6.42 -7.09 -9.19
N LEU A 34 5.63 -6.39 -9.98
CA LEU A 34 4.99 -5.13 -9.62
C LEU A 34 3.65 -5.41 -8.97
N VAL A 35 3.40 -4.79 -7.82
CA VAL A 35 2.16 -4.91 -7.07
C VAL A 35 1.61 -3.53 -6.76
N ALA A 36 0.38 -3.27 -7.21
CA ALA A 36 -0.36 -2.07 -6.86
C ALA A 36 -1.51 -2.41 -5.90
N ILE A 37 -1.59 -1.64 -4.82
CA ILE A 37 -2.66 -1.70 -3.84
C ILE A 37 -3.50 -0.44 -4.02
N GLU A 38 -4.69 -0.61 -4.57
CA GLU A 38 -5.65 0.46 -4.86
C GLU A 38 -6.85 0.34 -3.91
N PRO A 39 -6.95 1.19 -2.88
CA PRO A 39 -8.04 1.07 -1.93
C PRO A 39 -9.31 1.77 -2.43
N TYR A 40 -10.45 1.24 -2.01
CA TYR A 40 -11.79 1.78 -2.26
C TYR A 40 -12.55 2.08 -0.96
N GLY A 41 -11.83 2.09 0.16
CA GLY A 41 -12.33 2.27 1.52
C GLY A 41 -11.44 1.54 2.53
N PRO A 42 -11.72 1.63 3.85
CA PRO A 42 -10.88 0.99 4.87
C PRO A 42 -10.81 -0.54 4.74
N ASN A 43 -11.86 -1.18 4.23
CA ASN A 43 -12.00 -2.64 4.16
C ASN A 43 -12.12 -3.20 2.74
N ILE A 44 -11.83 -2.40 1.71
CA ILE A 44 -11.94 -2.78 0.30
C ILE A 44 -10.66 -2.37 -0.41
N VAL A 45 -9.98 -3.34 -1.01
CA VAL A 45 -8.78 -3.12 -1.82
C VAL A 45 -8.87 -3.90 -3.12
N HIS A 46 -8.39 -3.27 -4.18
CA HIS A 46 -8.07 -3.93 -5.43
C HIS A 46 -6.55 -4.15 -5.47
N VAL A 47 -6.15 -5.39 -5.74
CA VAL A 47 -4.74 -5.79 -5.81
C VAL A 47 -4.43 -6.17 -7.24
N THR A 48 -3.51 -5.44 -7.87
CA THR A 48 -3.00 -5.77 -9.20
C THR A 48 -1.58 -6.29 -9.07
N ILE A 49 -1.31 -7.45 -9.67
CA ILE A 49 0.02 -8.06 -9.73
C ILE A 49 0.39 -8.19 -11.20
N ALA A 50 1.52 -7.63 -11.61
CA ALA A 50 1.97 -7.66 -13.00
C ALA A 50 3.50 -7.70 -13.10
N LEU A 51 4.00 -8.16 -14.24
CA LEU A 51 5.42 -8.02 -14.61
C LEU A 51 5.65 -6.77 -15.48
N ASP A 52 4.59 -6.26 -16.10
CA ASP A 52 4.61 -5.05 -16.94
C ASP A 52 3.99 -3.87 -16.18
N ALA A 53 4.71 -2.75 -16.14
CA ALA A 53 4.25 -1.51 -15.53
C ALA A 53 3.01 -0.93 -16.23
N ALA A 54 2.82 -1.21 -17.52
CA ALA A 54 1.64 -0.78 -18.27
C ALA A 54 0.35 -1.40 -17.74
N GLU A 55 0.40 -2.63 -17.20
CA GLU A 55 -0.77 -3.29 -16.60
C GLU A 55 -1.15 -2.69 -15.25
N ILE A 56 -0.16 -2.25 -14.46
CA ILE A 56 -0.40 -1.56 -13.17
C ILE A 56 -1.21 -0.27 -13.38
N GLY A 57 -0.99 0.44 -14.48
CA GLY A 57 -1.63 1.72 -14.76
C GLY A 57 -3.07 1.63 -15.27
N LYS A 58 -3.61 0.44 -15.55
CA LYS A 58 -4.96 0.27 -16.13
C LYS A 58 -6.09 0.46 -15.11
N GLY A 59 -5.76 0.49 -13.81
CA GLY A 59 -6.74 0.60 -12.73
C GLY A 59 -7.62 -0.64 -12.63
N ALA A 60 -8.75 -0.51 -11.93
CA ALA A 60 -9.72 -1.60 -11.78
C ALA A 60 -10.38 -2.02 -13.10
N GLY A 61 -10.46 -3.35 -13.29
CA GLY A 61 -11.24 -3.96 -14.36
C GLY A 61 -12.77 -3.87 -14.14
N PRO A 62 -13.57 -4.49 -15.02
CA PRO A 62 -15.02 -4.53 -14.89
C PRO A 62 -15.46 -5.10 -13.52
N GLY A 63 -16.49 -4.51 -12.92
CA GLY A 63 -17.08 -4.98 -11.66
C GLY A 63 -16.82 -4.09 -10.44
N ILE A 64 -15.88 -3.14 -10.52
CA ILE A 64 -15.69 -2.11 -9.50
C ILE A 64 -16.28 -0.78 -10.01
N SER A 65 -17.28 -0.27 -9.31
CA SER A 65 -17.97 1.00 -9.66
C SER A 65 -17.61 2.18 -8.75
N GLY A 66 -16.89 1.92 -7.65
CA GLY A 66 -16.40 2.96 -6.75
C GLY A 66 -15.26 3.78 -7.35
N LYS A 67 -14.92 4.91 -6.74
CA LYS A 67 -13.67 5.62 -6.99
C LYS A 67 -12.62 5.14 -6.00
N ALA A 68 -11.38 5.02 -6.44
CA ALA A 68 -10.28 4.73 -5.55
C ALA A 68 -10.17 5.86 -4.50
N ASP A 69 -9.95 5.47 -3.25
CA ASP A 69 -9.81 6.35 -2.09
C ASP A 69 -8.74 5.79 -1.15
N ALA A 70 -7.57 6.42 -1.17
CA ALA A 70 -6.46 6.09 -0.27
C ALA A 70 -6.59 6.79 1.10
N GLY A 71 -7.69 7.47 1.39
CA GLY A 71 -7.95 8.11 2.67
C GLY A 71 -7.80 7.14 3.85
N GLY A 72 -6.97 7.50 4.83
CA GLY A 72 -6.73 6.67 6.01
C GLY A 72 -5.86 5.44 5.78
N TRP A 73 -5.30 5.27 4.57
CA TRP A 73 -4.30 4.25 4.28
C TRP A 73 -2.89 4.78 4.46
N THR A 74 -2.01 3.89 4.89
CA THR A 74 -0.57 4.14 5.03
C THR A 74 0.21 3.03 4.34
N ARG A 75 1.41 3.35 3.85
CA ARG A 75 2.38 2.38 3.35
C ARG A 75 3.68 2.53 4.11
N ARG A 76 4.33 1.40 4.41
CA ARG A 76 5.71 1.35 4.90
C ARG A 76 6.43 0.11 4.37
N ALA A 77 7.73 0.21 4.17
CA ALA A 77 8.57 -0.96 3.93
C ALA A 77 9.03 -1.57 5.26
N ASP A 78 9.12 -2.90 5.34
CA ASP A 78 9.50 -3.63 6.55
C ASP A 78 10.21 -4.95 6.19
N GLY A 79 11.53 -5.03 6.41
CA GLY A 79 12.27 -6.29 6.27
C GLY A 79 12.22 -6.97 4.88
N GLY A 80 11.91 -6.23 3.81
CA GLY A 80 11.69 -6.77 2.45
C GLY A 80 10.22 -6.88 2.05
N ALA A 81 9.31 -6.66 2.99
CA ALA A 81 7.88 -6.52 2.76
C ALA A 81 7.50 -5.06 2.46
N ASP A 82 6.42 -4.84 1.72
CA ASP A 82 5.64 -3.59 1.76
C ASP A 82 4.35 -3.85 2.56
N ILE A 83 4.11 -3.06 3.61
CA ILE A 83 2.93 -3.13 4.45
C ILE A 83 2.04 -1.93 4.16
N TYR A 84 0.81 -2.21 3.73
CA TYR A 84 -0.26 -1.24 3.54
C TYR A 84 -1.30 -1.43 4.64
N ALA A 85 -1.69 -0.36 5.32
CA ALA A 85 -2.56 -0.47 6.48
C ALA A 85 -3.64 0.62 6.51
N SER A 86 -4.84 0.22 6.90
CA SER A 86 -5.98 1.07 7.22
C SER A 86 -6.49 0.76 8.63
N ALA A 87 -7.58 1.42 9.04
CA ALA A 87 -8.27 1.11 10.28
C ALA A 87 -8.90 -0.32 10.31
N ALA A 88 -9.11 -0.98 9.16
CA ALA A 88 -9.78 -2.27 9.10
C ALA A 88 -8.92 -3.41 8.52
N LEU A 89 -7.95 -3.10 7.65
CA LEU A 89 -7.12 -4.09 6.96
C LEU A 89 -5.63 -3.78 7.09
N ARG A 90 -4.86 -4.87 7.01
CA ARG A 90 -3.43 -4.85 6.71
C ARG A 90 -3.19 -5.73 5.49
N VAL A 91 -2.54 -5.18 4.47
CA VAL A 91 -2.06 -5.91 3.30
C VAL A 91 -0.55 -5.94 3.35
N THR A 92 0.03 -7.12 3.22
CA THR A 92 1.48 -7.34 3.22
C THR A 92 1.87 -7.90 1.86
N VAL A 93 2.87 -7.28 1.23
CA VAL A 93 3.43 -7.68 -0.05
C VAL A 93 4.87 -8.11 0.20
N ASP A 94 5.12 -9.41 0.15
CA ASP A 94 6.43 -9.98 0.42
C ASP A 94 7.13 -10.38 -0.89
N ALA A 95 8.41 -10.04 -1.03
CA ALA A 95 9.24 -10.65 -2.08
C ALA A 95 9.50 -12.11 -1.76
N LYS A 96 9.30 -12.98 -2.76
CA LYS A 96 9.91 -14.31 -2.75
C LYS A 96 11.39 -14.22 -3.16
N PRO A 97 12.22 -15.24 -2.88
CA PRO A 97 13.60 -15.26 -3.33
C PRO A 97 13.73 -14.96 -4.82
N TRP A 98 14.82 -14.30 -5.20
CA TRP A 98 15.09 -13.98 -6.60
C TRP A 98 14.94 -15.24 -7.47
N PRO A 99 14.15 -15.19 -8.55
CA PRO A 99 13.98 -16.34 -9.42
C PRO A 99 15.33 -16.72 -10.04
N LYS A 100 15.67 -18.01 -9.94
CA LYS A 100 16.83 -18.57 -10.65
C LYS A 100 16.53 -18.66 -12.15
N ALA A 101 17.58 -18.70 -12.96
CA ALA A 101 17.44 -19.03 -14.37
C ALA A 101 16.68 -20.37 -14.52
N PRO A 102 15.54 -20.40 -15.23
CA PRO A 102 14.73 -21.61 -15.33
C PRO A 102 15.44 -22.63 -16.21
N SER A 103 15.47 -23.88 -15.75
CA SER A 103 15.90 -25.05 -16.52
C SER A 103 15.00 -25.28 -17.74
N LEU A 104 15.44 -26.12 -18.68
CA LEU A 104 14.66 -26.43 -19.89
C LEU A 104 13.26 -26.95 -19.52
N MET A 105 13.15 -27.83 -18.51
CA MET A 105 11.87 -28.35 -18.05
C MET A 105 11.00 -27.24 -17.42
N GLU A 106 11.57 -26.42 -16.52
CA GLU A 106 10.82 -25.34 -15.86
C GLU A 106 10.26 -24.32 -16.85
N ARG A 107 10.97 -24.03 -17.95
CA ARG A 107 10.50 -23.10 -18.99
C ARG A 107 9.20 -23.52 -19.68
N TYR A 108 8.95 -24.83 -19.79
CA TYR A 108 7.78 -25.35 -20.51
C TYR A 108 6.68 -25.84 -19.57
N PHE A 109 7.01 -26.16 -18.32
CA PHE A 109 6.10 -26.88 -17.42
C PHE A 109 5.85 -26.20 -16.08
N VAL A 110 6.61 -25.17 -15.72
CA VAL A 110 6.35 -24.40 -14.50
C VAL A 110 5.73 -23.06 -14.87
N SER A 111 4.64 -22.72 -14.19
CA SER A 111 3.95 -21.44 -14.37
C SER A 111 4.86 -20.28 -13.96
N SER A 112 4.96 -19.26 -14.79
CA SER A 112 5.77 -18.06 -14.54
C SER A 112 5.05 -17.05 -13.64
N LEU A 113 4.46 -17.52 -12.53
CA LEU A 113 3.76 -16.64 -11.62
C LEU A 113 4.73 -15.59 -11.04
N PRO A 114 4.27 -14.33 -10.88
CA PRO A 114 5.04 -13.30 -10.20
C PRO A 114 5.55 -13.80 -8.84
N SER A 115 6.81 -13.52 -8.53
CA SER A 115 7.50 -14.03 -7.34
C SER A 115 7.17 -13.20 -6.09
N VAL A 116 5.90 -13.10 -5.76
CA VAL A 116 5.38 -12.35 -4.61
C VAL A 116 4.32 -13.15 -3.86
N SER A 117 4.25 -12.98 -2.55
CA SER A 117 3.09 -13.40 -1.78
C SER A 117 2.33 -12.18 -1.25
N ILE A 118 1.01 -12.33 -1.17
CA ILE A 118 0.11 -11.31 -0.66
C ILE A 118 -0.60 -11.87 0.57
N GLY A 119 -0.38 -11.23 1.71
CA GLY A 119 -1.13 -11.49 2.94
C GLY A 119 -2.15 -10.40 3.20
N ILE A 120 -3.40 -10.77 3.48
CA ILE A 120 -4.46 -9.85 3.91
C ILE A 120 -4.91 -10.28 5.30
N ALA A 121 -4.86 -9.35 6.25
CA ALA A 121 -5.26 -9.58 7.63
C ALA A 121 -6.15 -8.44 8.13
N ARG A 122 -6.93 -8.73 9.17
CA ARG A 122 -7.67 -7.69 9.88
C ARG A 122 -6.71 -6.81 10.68
N ALA A 123 -6.96 -5.50 10.68
CA ALA A 123 -6.18 -4.56 11.49
C ALA A 123 -6.24 -4.91 12.99
N GLY A 124 -5.25 -4.43 13.75
CA GLY A 124 -5.21 -4.61 15.21
C GLY A 124 -4.98 -6.05 15.70
N GLY A 125 -4.54 -6.97 14.82
CA GLY A 125 -4.27 -8.37 15.20
C GLY A 125 -5.47 -9.30 15.10
N GLY A 126 -6.54 -8.89 14.41
CA GLY A 126 -7.79 -9.67 14.26
C GLY A 126 -7.71 -10.91 13.35
N GLY A 127 -6.53 -11.48 13.13
CA GLY A 127 -6.32 -12.70 12.33
C GLY A 127 -6.10 -12.48 10.82
N GLU A 128 -5.52 -13.49 10.16
CA GLU A 128 -5.36 -13.55 8.71
C GLU A 128 -6.69 -13.86 8.03
N ILE A 129 -6.97 -13.17 6.92
CA ILE A 129 -8.17 -13.36 6.09
C ILE A 129 -7.82 -14.21 4.87
N LEU A 130 -6.70 -13.89 4.22
CA LEU A 130 -6.27 -14.54 2.99
C LEU A 130 -4.75 -14.48 2.88
N ARG A 131 -4.18 -15.53 2.30
CA ARG A 131 -2.78 -15.60 1.86
C ARG A 131 -2.73 -16.15 0.44
N MET A 132 -2.05 -15.42 -0.44
CA MET A 132 -1.78 -15.80 -1.82
C MET A 132 -0.28 -16.00 -1.99
N GLU A 133 0.10 -17.06 -2.69
CA GLU A 133 1.48 -17.54 -2.87
C GLU A 133 1.83 -17.68 -4.35
#